data_AF-A0A816CN78-F1
#
_entry.id   AF-A0A816CN78-F1
#
_cell.length_a   1.000
_cell.length_b   1.000
_cell.length_c   1.000
_cell.angle_alpha   90.00
_cell.angle_beta   90.00
_cell.angle_gamma   90.00
#
_symmetry.space_group_name_H-M   'P 1'
#
loop_
_entity.id
_entity.type
_entity.pdbx_description
1 polymer ?
#
loop_
_entity_poly.entity_id
_entity_poly.type
_entity_poly.pdbx_seq_one_letter_code
_entity_poly.pdbx_strand_id
1 'polypeptide(L)'
;MKNKTKEILNSSTIEKLLLVADPQLIDEKDEDLFGLITRKDGDSDKQPILRQRFRNYFGRSITLYRQNDIEYLKLDIDMLESYVDDKRVAIMKQTQNRPLSSIFRIVLNHWPSLTHPTRFVKRVINELESNLILKGDSHHFYIFAYDRINITNRIIAREYLPQSILSIDLDQKRFIYEISISGCSYRMGVNRIGYIVLLLDSATKMAHLAIFPTPRRYISLYLYAA
;
A
#
# COMPACT_ATOMS: atom_id res chain seq x y z
N MET A 1 -13.86 -34.73 28.28
CA MET A 1 -12.95 -33.56 28.47
C MET A 1 -11.88 -33.38 27.38
N LYS A 2 -12.00 -33.96 26.16
CA LYS A 2 -10.98 -33.83 25.10
C LYS A 2 -11.31 -32.85 23.95
N ASN A 3 -12.47 -32.18 23.99
CA ASN A 3 -12.93 -31.34 22.87
C ASN A 3 -12.82 -29.83 23.09
N LYS A 4 -12.49 -29.33 24.29
CA LYS A 4 -12.37 -27.89 24.55
C LYS A 4 -10.99 -27.30 24.23
N THR A 5 -9.96 -28.12 24.08
CA THR A 5 -8.58 -27.65 23.88
C THR A 5 -8.25 -27.39 22.41
N LYS A 6 -9.05 -27.88 21.46
CA LYS A 6 -8.85 -27.65 20.02
C LYS A 6 -9.49 -26.35 19.49
N GLU A 7 -10.49 -25.79 20.18
CA GLU A 7 -11.10 -24.52 19.78
C GLU A 7 -10.29 -23.29 20.20
N ILE A 8 -9.42 -23.41 21.22
CA ILE A 8 -8.63 -22.28 21.74
C ILE A 8 -7.36 -22.04 20.89
N LEU A 9 -6.99 -22.97 20.00
CA LEU A 9 -5.79 -22.89 19.16
C LEU A 9 -6.02 -22.30 17.76
N ASN A 10 -7.27 -21.99 17.38
CA ASN A 10 -7.62 -21.49 16.04
C ASN A 10 -8.02 -20.01 15.98
N SER A 11 -7.93 -19.28 17.09
CA SER A 11 -8.12 -17.82 17.11
C SER A 11 -6.75 -17.15 17.31
N SER A 12 -5.97 -17.08 16.24
CA SER A 12 -4.82 -16.17 16.23
C SER A 12 -5.39 -14.76 16.24
N THR A 13 -5.23 -14.02 17.34
CA THR A 13 -5.54 -12.57 17.37
C THR A 13 -4.59 -11.77 16.48
N ILE A 14 -3.54 -12.41 15.96
CA ILE A 14 -2.53 -11.80 15.12
C ILE A 14 -2.76 -12.22 13.68
N GLU A 15 -3.04 -11.24 12.84
CA GLU A 15 -3.04 -11.37 11.39
C GLU A 15 -1.66 -11.00 10.84
N LYS A 16 -1.18 -11.76 9.86
CA LYS A 16 0.17 -11.60 9.29
C LYS A 16 0.06 -11.30 7.81
N LEU A 17 0.61 -10.15 7.40
CA LEU A 17 0.59 -9.68 6.03
C LEU A 17 2.00 -9.51 5.52
N LEU A 18 2.31 -10.15 4.40
CA LEU A 18 3.51 -9.89 3.62
C LEU A 18 3.15 -8.89 2.52
N LEU A 19 3.75 -7.71 2.56
CA LEU A 19 3.51 -6.64 1.61
C LEU A 19 4.70 -6.52 0.66
N VAL A 20 4.38 -6.52 -0.63
CA VAL A 20 5.32 -6.35 -1.73
C VAL A 20 4.72 -5.34 -2.68
N ALA A 21 5.40 -4.22 -2.90
CA ALA A 21 4.94 -3.20 -3.84
C ALA A 21 5.52 -3.49 -5.23
N ASP A 22 4.71 -4.00 -6.15
CA ASP A 22 5.06 -4.03 -7.58
C ASP A 22 4.81 -2.63 -8.14
N PRO A 23 5.70 -2.02 -8.95
CA PRO A 23 5.28 -0.87 -9.73
C PRO A 23 4.14 -1.30 -10.64
N GLN A 24 3.02 -0.61 -10.51
CA GLN A 24 2.13 -0.51 -11.65
C GLN A 24 2.94 0.06 -12.80
N LEU A 25 2.79 -0.50 -14.00
CA LEU A 25 3.29 0.11 -15.22
C LEU A 25 2.67 1.52 -15.27
N ILE A 26 3.49 2.52 -14.94
CA ILE A 26 3.16 3.91 -15.19
C ILE A 26 3.11 4.04 -16.72
N ASP A 27 2.09 4.75 -17.19
CA ASP A 27 1.86 4.98 -18.61
C ASP A 27 3.15 5.54 -19.25
N GLU A 28 3.38 5.14 -20.50
CA GLU A 28 4.64 5.10 -21.25
C GLU A 28 5.41 6.43 -21.39
N LYS A 29 4.88 7.54 -20.86
CA LYS A 29 5.32 8.91 -21.17
C LYS A 29 6.22 9.57 -20.13
N ASP A 30 6.29 9.04 -18.90
CA ASP A 30 6.97 9.69 -17.78
C ASP A 30 8.15 8.89 -17.20
N GLU A 31 8.61 7.81 -17.86
CA GLU A 31 9.82 7.08 -17.44
C GLU A 31 11.07 7.61 -18.17
N ASP A 32 11.99 8.22 -17.41
CA ASP A 32 13.26 8.78 -17.88
C ASP A 32 14.17 7.75 -18.61
N LEU A 33 15.10 8.31 -19.40
CA LEU A 33 16.05 7.73 -20.35
C LEU A 33 16.67 6.35 -20.02
N PHE A 34 16.79 5.97 -18.74
CA PHE A 34 17.30 4.65 -18.32
C PHE A 34 16.28 3.51 -18.45
N GLY A 35 14.98 3.79 -18.45
CA GLY A 35 13.93 2.82 -18.78
C GLY A 35 13.89 2.43 -20.26
N LEU A 36 14.42 3.30 -21.13
CA LEU A 36 14.45 3.09 -22.59
C LEU A 36 15.50 2.05 -23.03
N ILE A 37 16.67 2.04 -22.39
CA ILE A 37 17.81 1.20 -22.81
C ILE A 37 17.57 -0.28 -22.48
N THR A 38 16.72 -0.58 -21.48
CA THR A 38 16.34 -1.95 -21.11
C THR A 38 15.07 -2.46 -21.78
N ARG A 39 14.32 -1.61 -22.51
CA ARG A 39 13.17 -2.02 -23.35
C ARG A 39 13.57 -2.27 -24.80
N LYS A 40 14.54 -3.16 -25.02
CA LYS A 40 14.67 -3.81 -26.34
C LYS A 40 13.59 -4.88 -26.60
N ASP A 41 12.53 -4.88 -25.79
CA ASP A 41 11.23 -5.54 -26.02
C ASP A 41 10.16 -4.46 -26.30
N GLY A 42 10.41 -3.64 -27.31
CA GLY A 42 9.60 -2.47 -27.67
C GLY A 42 8.25 -2.80 -28.35
N ASP A 43 7.42 -3.67 -27.77
CA ASP A 43 6.08 -3.93 -28.32
C ASP A 43 5.00 -4.43 -27.33
N SER A 44 5.20 -4.32 -26.01
CA SER A 44 4.24 -4.90 -25.04
C SER A 44 2.93 -4.11 -24.87
N ASP A 45 2.86 -2.85 -25.30
CA ASP A 45 1.66 -2.02 -25.15
C ASP A 45 0.76 -1.96 -26.39
N LYS A 46 1.05 -2.67 -27.49
CA LYS A 46 0.15 -2.67 -28.68
C LYS A 46 -0.82 -3.83 -28.73
N GLN A 47 -0.61 -4.90 -27.96
CA GLN A 47 -1.43 -6.09 -28.05
C GLN A 47 -2.67 -5.97 -27.15
N PRO A 48 -3.90 -5.98 -27.71
CA PRO A 48 -5.14 -5.84 -26.94
C PRO A 48 -5.27 -6.88 -25.82
N ILE A 49 -4.73 -8.09 -26.02
CA ILE A 49 -4.75 -9.16 -25.02
C ILE A 49 -3.83 -8.88 -23.83
N LEU A 50 -2.66 -8.26 -24.06
CA LEU A 50 -1.76 -7.85 -22.99
C LEU A 50 -2.36 -6.67 -22.21
N ARG A 51 -2.97 -5.70 -22.91
CA ARG A 51 -3.73 -4.63 -22.27
C ARG A 51 -4.91 -5.16 -21.46
N GLN A 52 -5.66 -6.13 -21.98
CA GLN A 52 -6.80 -6.71 -21.26
C GLN A 52 -6.35 -7.52 -20.04
N ARG A 53 -5.30 -8.34 -20.18
CA ARG A 53 -4.69 -9.04 -19.04
C ARG A 53 -4.21 -8.04 -18.00
N PHE A 54 -3.48 -7.01 -18.42
CA PHE A 54 -3.05 -5.94 -17.53
C PHE A 54 -4.26 -5.30 -16.84
N ARG A 55 -5.31 -4.91 -17.57
CA ARG A 55 -6.53 -4.35 -16.98
C ARG A 55 -7.27 -5.29 -16.02
N ASN A 56 -7.28 -6.59 -16.30
CA ASN A 56 -7.96 -7.57 -15.45
C ASN A 56 -7.22 -7.83 -14.14
N TYR A 57 -5.88 -7.79 -14.14
CA TYR A 57 -5.05 -8.13 -12.97
C TYR A 57 -4.47 -6.90 -12.26
N PHE A 58 -4.06 -5.90 -13.02
CA PHE A 58 -3.37 -4.68 -12.56
C PHE A 58 -4.14 -3.40 -12.92
N GLY A 59 -5.26 -3.53 -13.64
CA GLY A 59 -6.08 -2.41 -14.01
C GLY A 59 -6.62 -1.70 -12.80
N ARG A 60 -7.05 -0.47 -13.06
CA ARG A 60 -7.47 0.50 -12.08
C ARG A 60 -8.79 0.06 -11.42
N SER A 61 -8.71 -0.87 -10.48
CA SER A 61 -9.86 -1.42 -9.74
C SER A 61 -9.99 -0.68 -8.42
N ILE A 62 -11.18 -0.19 -8.14
CA ILE A 62 -11.55 0.25 -6.79
C ILE A 62 -12.42 -0.84 -6.20
N THR A 63 -11.90 -1.46 -5.16
CA THR A 63 -12.53 -2.62 -4.56
C THR A 63 -12.31 -2.57 -3.07
N LEU A 64 -13.42 -2.69 -2.35
CA LEU A 64 -13.41 -3.03 -0.94
C LEU A 64 -13.27 -4.55 -0.82
N TYR A 65 -12.18 -4.99 -0.18
CA TYR A 65 -11.92 -6.39 0.11
C TYR A 65 -11.95 -6.63 1.61
N ARG A 66 -12.53 -7.74 2.05
CA ARG A 66 -12.57 -8.14 3.46
C ARG A 66 -11.95 -9.51 3.62
N GLN A 67 -11.05 -9.61 4.58
CA GLN A 67 -10.42 -10.86 4.99
C GLN A 67 -10.25 -10.84 6.49
N ASN A 68 -10.87 -11.81 7.16
CA ASN A 68 -10.92 -11.89 8.62
C ASN A 68 -11.41 -10.55 9.22
N ASP A 69 -10.71 -10.03 10.23
CA ASP A 69 -11.02 -8.76 10.88
C ASP A 69 -10.44 -7.53 10.17
N ILE A 70 -9.97 -7.70 8.93
CA ILE A 70 -9.32 -6.65 8.14
C ILE A 70 -10.15 -6.34 6.92
N GLU A 71 -10.21 -5.05 6.63
CA GLU A 71 -10.80 -4.54 5.41
C GLU A 71 -9.82 -3.64 4.69
N TYR A 72 -9.75 -3.83 3.37
CA TYR A 72 -8.86 -3.12 2.49
C TYR A 72 -9.70 -2.32 1.50
N LEU A 73 -9.45 -1.03 1.40
CA LEU A 73 -9.91 -0.27 0.25
C LEU A 73 -8.73 -0.07 -0.69
N LYS A 74 -8.77 -0.75 -1.84
CA LYS A 74 -7.88 -0.45 -2.94
C LYS A 74 -8.35 0.84 -3.61
N LEU A 75 -7.57 1.89 -3.44
CA LEU A 75 -7.66 3.16 -4.14
C LEU A 75 -6.63 3.17 -5.26
N ASP A 76 -6.97 3.86 -6.33
CA ASP A 76 -6.07 4.12 -7.45
C ASP A 76 -6.29 5.58 -7.87
N ILE A 77 -5.78 6.47 -7.00
CA ILE A 77 -6.03 7.91 -7.04
C ILE A 77 -4.68 8.62 -6.97
N ASP A 78 -4.47 9.57 -7.87
CA ASP A 78 -3.33 10.49 -7.86
C ASP A 78 -3.64 11.76 -7.06
N MET A 79 -2.65 12.65 -6.89
CA MET A 79 -2.82 13.88 -6.11
C MET A 79 -3.85 14.86 -6.70
N LEU A 80 -4.22 14.70 -7.97
CA LEU A 80 -5.19 15.54 -8.68
C LEU A 80 -6.57 14.89 -8.82
N GLU A 81 -6.75 13.67 -8.31
CA GLU A 81 -7.93 12.83 -8.53
C GLU A 81 -8.34 12.69 -10.00
N SER A 82 -7.38 12.82 -10.92
CA SER A 82 -7.60 12.87 -12.36
C SER A 82 -8.15 11.55 -12.92
N TYR A 83 -8.19 10.50 -12.10
CA TYR A 83 -8.50 9.14 -12.50
C TYR A 83 -9.75 8.53 -11.85
N VAL A 84 -10.58 9.33 -11.17
CA VAL A 84 -11.64 8.84 -10.27
C VAL A 84 -13.07 9.23 -10.68
N ASP A 85 -13.32 9.94 -11.78
CA ASP A 85 -14.64 10.54 -12.12
C ASP A 85 -15.87 9.67 -11.79
N ASP A 86 -16.21 8.68 -12.63
CA ASP A 86 -17.37 7.79 -12.40
C ASP A 86 -17.17 6.84 -11.21
N LYS A 87 -15.91 6.66 -10.83
CA LYS A 87 -15.43 5.75 -9.79
C LYS A 87 -15.64 6.30 -8.38
N ARG A 88 -15.73 7.62 -8.20
CA ARG A 88 -16.06 8.27 -6.92
C ARG A 88 -17.40 7.80 -6.40
N VAL A 89 -18.39 7.69 -7.29
CA VAL A 89 -19.73 7.20 -6.94
C VAL A 89 -19.66 5.77 -6.45
N ALA A 90 -18.88 4.91 -7.12
CA ALA A 90 -18.68 3.52 -6.70
C ALA A 90 -17.95 3.39 -5.36
N ILE A 91 -16.94 4.24 -5.09
CA ILE A 91 -16.29 4.31 -3.77
C ILE A 91 -17.31 4.70 -2.71
N MET A 92 -18.01 5.81 -2.91
CA MET A 92 -18.96 6.30 -1.91
C MET A 92 -20.07 5.29 -1.65
N LYS A 93 -20.58 4.60 -2.67
CA LYS A 93 -21.54 3.50 -2.47
C LYS A 93 -20.98 2.36 -1.62
N GLN A 94 -19.69 2.06 -1.75
CA GLN A 94 -19.01 1.02 -0.98
C GLN A 94 -18.62 1.47 0.43
N THR A 95 -18.43 2.78 0.68
CA THR A 95 -17.90 3.29 1.95
C THR A 95 -18.93 3.99 2.83
N GLN A 96 -19.91 4.67 2.25
CA GLN A 96 -20.83 5.56 2.96
C GLN A 96 -21.86 4.79 3.79
N ASN A 97 -22.10 5.24 5.03
CA ASN A 97 -23.16 4.76 5.92
C ASN A 97 -23.16 3.25 6.19
N ARG A 98 -22.06 2.56 5.94
CA ARG A 98 -21.96 1.12 6.14
C ARG A 98 -21.53 0.80 7.58
N PRO A 99 -21.89 -0.37 8.11
CA PRO A 99 -21.42 -0.81 9.41
C PRO A 99 -19.92 -1.11 9.37
N LEU A 100 -19.17 -0.41 10.23
CA LEU A 100 -17.73 -0.62 10.43
C LEU A 100 -17.49 -1.87 11.29
N SER A 101 -17.58 -3.03 10.66
CA SER A 101 -17.49 -4.35 11.32
C SER A 101 -16.06 -4.88 11.45
N SER A 102 -15.15 -4.46 10.58
CA SER A 102 -13.74 -4.87 10.64
C SER A 102 -12.97 -4.03 11.67
N ILE A 103 -12.12 -4.70 12.45
CA ILE A 103 -11.26 -4.07 13.45
C ILE A 103 -10.23 -3.19 12.75
N PHE A 104 -9.61 -3.71 11.68
CA PHE A 104 -8.62 -3.00 10.90
C PHE A 104 -9.18 -2.56 9.56
N ARG A 105 -8.91 -1.30 9.19
CA ARG A 105 -9.34 -0.71 7.91
C ARG A 105 -8.15 -0.01 7.28
N ILE A 106 -7.67 -0.58 6.18
CA ILE A 106 -6.42 -0.21 5.53
C ILE A 106 -6.73 0.32 4.14
N VAL A 107 -6.17 1.47 3.81
CA VAL A 107 -6.23 1.99 2.44
C VAL A 107 -4.96 1.57 1.70
N LEU A 108 -5.12 1.05 0.49
CA LEU A 108 -4.02 0.75 -0.42
C LEU A 108 -4.09 1.77 -1.55
N ASN A 109 -3.05 2.56 -1.79
CA ASN A 109 -3.00 3.49 -2.92
C ASN A 109 -1.59 3.51 -3.52
N HIS A 110 -1.43 3.72 -4.83
CA HIS A 110 -0.07 3.78 -5.38
C HIS A 110 0.64 5.09 -5.03
N TRP A 111 -0.03 6.22 -5.31
CA TRP A 111 0.45 7.58 -5.10
C TRP A 111 0.22 8.07 -3.66
N PRO A 112 0.95 9.12 -3.22
CA PRO A 112 0.65 9.79 -1.95
C PRO A 112 -0.78 10.33 -1.92
N SER A 113 -1.54 9.99 -0.89
CA SER A 113 -2.92 10.48 -0.70
C SER A 113 -2.99 11.64 0.28
N LEU A 114 -2.03 11.74 1.21
CA LEU A 114 -2.08 12.68 2.32
C LEU A 114 -1.18 13.91 2.18
N THR A 115 -0.30 13.96 1.18
CA THR A 115 0.54 15.15 0.93
C THR A 115 -0.30 16.34 0.49
N HIS A 116 -1.24 16.13 -0.43
CA HIS A 116 -2.20 17.14 -0.88
C HIS A 116 -3.61 16.54 -0.91
N PRO A 117 -4.22 16.34 0.27
CA PRO A 117 -5.47 15.60 0.38
C PRO A 117 -6.62 16.45 -0.15
N THR A 118 -7.23 15.98 -1.22
CA THR A 118 -8.46 16.53 -1.79
C THR A 118 -9.66 16.32 -0.87
N ARG A 119 -10.79 17.00 -1.16
CA ARG A 119 -12.02 16.84 -0.37
C ARG A 119 -12.55 15.40 -0.39
N PHE A 120 -12.43 14.71 -1.52
CA PHE A 120 -12.93 13.36 -1.65
C PHE A 120 -12.02 12.34 -0.93
N VAL A 121 -10.69 12.46 -1.03
CA VAL A 121 -9.77 11.62 -0.23
C VAL A 121 -10.03 11.78 1.27
N LYS A 122 -10.18 13.02 1.77
CA LYS A 122 -10.54 13.28 3.17
C LYS A 122 -11.84 12.60 3.56
N ARG A 123 -12.86 12.70 2.71
CA ARG A 123 -14.16 12.06 2.95
C ARG A 123 -14.04 10.55 3.04
N VAL A 124 -13.37 9.92 2.07
CA VAL A 124 -13.19 8.46 2.04
C VAL A 124 -12.45 7.96 3.28
N ILE A 125 -11.37 8.63 3.68
CA ILE A 125 -10.58 8.25 4.87
C ILE A 125 -11.41 8.37 6.15
N ASN A 126 -12.28 9.38 6.24
CA ASN A 126 -13.17 9.58 7.38
C ASN A 126 -14.30 8.54 7.43
N GLU A 127 -14.95 8.26 6.29
CA GLU A 127 -16.02 7.25 6.20
C GLU A 127 -15.49 5.84 6.48
N LEU A 128 -14.25 5.54 6.06
CA LEU A 128 -13.58 4.30 6.41
C LEU A 128 -13.07 4.27 7.84
N GLU A 129 -12.93 5.41 8.51
CA GLU A 129 -12.15 5.56 9.74
C GLU A 129 -10.81 4.82 9.66
N SER A 130 -10.10 4.94 8.54
CA SER A 130 -8.82 4.25 8.34
C SER A 130 -7.69 5.03 9.01
N ASN A 131 -6.83 4.33 9.76
CA ASN A 131 -5.64 4.89 10.40
C ASN A 131 -4.34 4.51 9.67
N LEU A 132 -4.42 3.66 8.66
CA LEU A 132 -3.26 3.11 7.97
C LEU A 132 -3.48 3.14 6.45
N ILE A 133 -2.56 3.80 5.75
CA ILE A 133 -2.49 3.88 4.30
C ILE A 133 -1.16 3.28 3.87
N LEU A 134 -1.18 2.39 2.89
CA LEU A 134 0.01 1.77 2.30
C LEU A 134 0.18 2.27 0.86
N LYS A 135 1.39 2.70 0.50
CA LYS A 135 1.72 3.20 -0.84
C LYS A 135 3.03 2.73 -1.43
N GLY A 136 3.21 2.84 -2.75
CA GLY A 136 4.34 2.26 -3.49
C GLY A 136 5.22 3.24 -4.30
N ASP A 137 4.77 4.46 -4.54
CA ASP A 137 5.38 5.41 -5.50
C ASP A 137 6.82 5.84 -5.15
N SER A 138 7.16 6.07 -3.88
CA SER A 138 8.39 6.82 -3.56
C SER A 138 9.71 6.05 -3.71
N HIS A 139 9.68 4.75 -4.00
CA HIS A 139 10.86 3.85 -4.09
C HIS A 139 11.73 3.80 -2.82
N HIS A 140 11.33 4.48 -1.76
CA HIS A 140 11.97 4.54 -0.46
C HIS A 140 10.99 4.09 0.62
N PHE A 141 11.54 3.64 1.75
CA PHE A 141 10.73 3.32 2.92
C PHE A 141 10.55 4.58 3.76
N TYR A 142 9.36 5.16 3.68
CA TYR A 142 8.98 6.32 4.47
C TYR A 142 7.76 6.02 5.32
N ILE A 143 7.77 6.52 6.55
CA ILE A 143 6.55 6.59 7.36
C ILE A 143 6.21 8.05 7.57
N PHE A 144 4.98 8.38 7.21
CA PHE A 144 4.40 9.68 7.44
C PHE A 144 3.27 9.55 8.46
N ALA A 145 3.24 10.42 9.47
CA ALA A 145 2.13 10.52 10.40
C ALA A 145 1.47 11.90 10.24
N TYR A 146 0.15 11.91 10.06
CA TYR A 146 -0.65 13.11 9.88
C TYR A 146 -1.68 13.23 11.00
N ASP A 147 -1.99 14.46 11.41
CA ASP A 147 -3.10 14.71 12.33
C ASP A 147 -4.45 14.50 11.62
N ARG A 148 -5.35 13.69 12.18
CA ARG A 148 -6.67 13.46 11.56
C ARG A 148 -7.53 14.73 11.50
N ILE A 149 -7.42 15.62 12.48
CA ILE A 149 -8.18 16.88 12.53
C ILE A 149 -7.65 17.84 11.46
N ASN A 150 -6.33 17.87 11.29
CA ASN A 150 -5.66 18.70 10.29
C ASN A 150 -4.73 17.84 9.42
N ILE A 151 -5.31 17.12 8.47
CA ILE A 151 -4.60 16.13 7.63
C ILE A 151 -3.44 16.76 6.83
N THR A 152 -3.44 18.06 6.58
CA THR A 152 -2.30 18.76 5.95
C THR A 152 -1.10 18.95 6.88
N ASN A 153 -1.29 18.77 8.19
CA ASN A 153 -0.22 18.85 9.17
C ASN A 153 0.51 17.51 9.29
N ARG A 154 1.67 17.42 8.65
CA ARG A 154 2.57 16.27 8.73
C ARG A 154 3.44 16.38 9.99
N ILE A 155 3.23 15.47 10.92
CA ILE A 155 3.88 15.47 12.24
C ILE A 155 5.22 14.72 12.19
N ILE A 156 5.26 13.60 11.45
CA ILE A 156 6.44 12.76 11.32
C ILE A 156 6.66 12.46 9.85
N ALA A 157 7.91 12.58 9.41
CA ALA A 157 8.41 12.05 8.15
C ALA A 157 9.76 11.40 8.45
N ARG A 158 9.81 10.07 8.48
CA ARG A 158 11.04 9.33 8.78
C ARG A 158 11.36 8.38 7.64
N GLU A 159 12.56 8.50 7.08
CA GLU A 159 13.14 7.44 6.27
C GLU A 159 13.51 6.29 7.19
N TYR A 160 12.98 5.11 6.90
CA TYR A 160 13.15 3.96 7.77
C TYR A 160 14.36 3.14 7.32
N LEU A 161 15.31 2.98 8.24
CA LEU A 161 16.50 2.18 8.01
C LEU A 161 16.20 0.67 8.09
N PRO A 162 17.03 -0.17 7.45
CA PRO A 162 16.97 -1.62 7.60
C PRO A 162 16.92 -2.05 9.08
N GLN A 163 16.14 -3.09 9.40
CA GLN A 163 16.14 -3.84 10.69
C GLN A 163 15.40 -3.24 11.88
N SER A 164 14.75 -2.08 11.74
CA SER A 164 13.90 -1.57 12.83
C SER A 164 12.48 -2.17 12.79
N ILE A 165 11.86 -2.32 13.96
CA ILE A 165 10.44 -2.68 14.10
C ILE A 165 9.70 -1.42 14.53
N LEU A 166 8.64 -1.07 13.80
CA LEU A 166 7.77 0.04 14.15
C LEU A 166 6.47 -0.52 14.72
N SER A 167 6.05 -0.01 15.86
CA SER A 167 4.76 -0.30 16.45
C SER A 167 3.87 0.94 16.34
N ILE A 168 2.66 0.77 15.81
CA ILE A 168 1.65 1.81 15.65
C ILE A 168 0.40 1.38 16.43
N ASP A 169 -0.12 2.26 17.27
CA ASP A 169 -1.43 2.10 17.89
C ASP A 169 -2.50 2.56 16.90
N LEU A 170 -3.29 1.62 16.36
CA LEU A 170 -4.36 1.92 15.42
C LEU A 170 -5.68 2.30 16.12
N ASP A 171 -5.82 2.10 17.43
CA ASP A 171 -6.99 2.57 18.19
C ASP A 171 -6.91 4.08 18.44
N GLN A 172 -5.71 4.65 18.45
CA GLN A 172 -5.50 6.09 18.48
C GLN A 172 -5.95 6.75 17.18
N LYS A 173 -7.24 7.13 17.13
CA LYS A 173 -7.85 7.85 16.00
C LYS A 173 -7.25 9.23 15.71
N ARG A 174 -6.36 9.75 16.56
CA ARG A 174 -5.71 11.05 16.37
C ARG A 174 -4.84 11.10 15.12
N PHE A 175 -4.15 10.00 14.78
CA PHE A 175 -3.18 10.00 13.69
C PHE A 175 -3.60 9.07 12.55
N ILE A 176 -3.24 9.47 11.33
CA ILE A 176 -3.29 8.62 10.14
C ILE A 176 -1.85 8.40 9.68
N TYR A 177 -1.48 7.14 9.51
CA TYR A 177 -0.16 6.74 9.07
C TYR A 177 -0.19 6.42 7.58
N GLU A 178 0.66 7.07 6.79
CA GLU A 178 0.91 6.72 5.39
C GLU A 178 2.31 6.12 5.29
N ILE A 179 2.37 4.83 4.98
CA ILE A 179 3.61 4.07 4.88
C ILE A 179 3.92 3.86 3.41
N SER A 180 5.06 4.39 2.97
CA SER A 180 5.61 4.10 1.66
C SER A 180 6.47 2.85 1.71
N ILE A 181 6.22 1.98 0.75
CA ILE A 181 6.91 0.73 0.50
C ILE A 181 7.80 0.95 -0.73
N SER A 182 9.07 0.57 -0.66
CA SER A 182 9.94 0.60 -1.83
C SER A 182 9.45 -0.43 -2.86
N GLY A 183 9.35 -0.01 -4.13
CA GLY A 183 8.96 -0.90 -5.22
C GLY A 183 9.93 -2.06 -5.40
N CYS A 184 9.41 -3.25 -5.76
CA CYS A 184 10.19 -4.48 -5.92
C CYS A 184 10.70 -4.71 -7.35
N SER A 185 10.43 -3.80 -8.29
CA SER A 185 10.77 -4.03 -9.70
C SER A 185 12.25 -3.91 -9.99
N TYR A 186 12.68 -4.78 -10.89
CA TYR A 186 13.99 -4.76 -11.51
C TYR A 186 14.17 -3.60 -12.51
N ARG A 187 13.07 -3.08 -13.06
CA ARG A 187 13.08 -2.06 -14.13
C ARG A 187 13.27 -0.63 -13.63
N MET A 188 12.97 -0.35 -12.35
CA MET A 188 12.96 1.01 -11.79
C MET A 188 14.30 1.47 -11.20
N GLY A 189 15.38 0.75 -11.46
CA GLY A 189 16.71 1.20 -11.06
C GLY A 189 16.97 1.27 -9.54
N VAL A 190 16.13 0.66 -8.69
CA VAL A 190 16.26 0.78 -7.24
C VAL A 190 17.41 -0.09 -6.71
N ASN A 191 18.34 0.49 -5.94
CA ASN A 191 19.52 -0.24 -5.45
C ASN A 191 19.16 -1.38 -4.45
N ARG A 192 18.12 -1.16 -3.64
CA ARG A 192 17.60 -2.13 -2.66
C ARG A 192 16.10 -2.22 -2.80
N ILE A 193 15.57 -3.42 -2.99
CA ILE A 193 14.14 -3.68 -2.78
C ILE A 193 13.94 -4.07 -1.34
N GLY A 194 12.69 -4.17 -0.88
CA GLY A 194 12.46 -4.75 0.43
C GLY A 194 11.06 -5.32 0.58
N TYR A 195 10.97 -6.29 1.47
CA TYR A 195 9.71 -6.88 1.90
C TYR A 195 9.28 -6.20 3.19
N ILE A 196 7.98 -6.01 3.34
CA ILE A 196 7.42 -5.54 4.59
C ILE A 196 6.59 -6.66 5.18
N VAL A 197 6.83 -6.98 6.45
CA VAL A 197 5.92 -7.78 7.25
C VAL A 197 5.13 -6.84 8.13
N LEU A 198 3.81 -6.89 7.97
CA LEU A 198 2.86 -6.18 8.81
C LEU A 198 2.10 -7.21 9.67
N LEU A 199 2.23 -7.09 10.98
CA LEU A 199 1.48 -7.88 11.95
C LEU A 199 0.40 -6.99 12.54
N LEU A 200 -0.85 -7.45 12.51
CA LEU A 200 -1.98 -6.73 13.07
C LEU A 200 -2.53 -7.56 14.24
N ASP A 201 -2.46 -7.00 15.44
CA ASP A 201 -2.94 -7.66 16.65
C ASP A 201 -4.31 -7.13 17.02
N SER A 202 -5.37 -7.88 16.74
CA SER A 202 -6.76 -7.48 16.97
C SER A 202 -7.10 -7.31 18.45
N ALA A 203 -6.36 -7.94 19.36
CA ALA A 203 -6.59 -7.81 20.81
C ALA A 203 -6.10 -6.47 21.35
N THR A 204 -4.93 -6.02 20.90
CA THR A 204 -4.32 -4.75 21.32
C THR A 204 -4.57 -3.61 20.34
N LYS A 205 -5.13 -3.91 19.16
CA LYS A 205 -5.29 -3.01 18.00
C LYS A 205 -3.98 -2.35 17.57
N MET A 206 -2.86 -3.06 17.76
CA MET A 206 -1.54 -2.61 17.35
C MET A 206 -1.18 -3.13 15.97
N ALA A 207 -0.46 -2.31 15.21
CA ALA A 207 0.22 -2.71 13.98
C ALA A 207 1.73 -2.72 14.20
N HIS A 208 2.38 -3.84 13.94
CA HIS A 208 3.82 -3.97 13.97
C HIS A 208 4.36 -4.16 12.56
N LEU A 209 5.25 -3.27 12.15
CA LEU A 209 5.87 -3.24 10.84
C LEU A 209 7.34 -3.60 10.96
N ALA A 210 7.79 -4.56 10.18
CA ALA A 210 9.20 -4.90 10.02
C ALA A 210 9.58 -4.82 8.54
N ILE A 211 10.71 -4.18 8.25
CA ILE A 211 11.21 -3.98 6.88
C ILE A 211 12.45 -4.83 6.67
N PHE A 212 12.42 -5.66 5.64
CA PHE A 212 13.48 -6.56 5.23
C PHE A 212 14.03 -6.13 3.86
N PRO A 213 14.97 -5.18 3.83
CA PRO A 213 15.58 -4.77 2.58
C PRO A 213 16.54 -5.85 2.09
N THR A 214 16.58 -6.03 0.78
CA THR A 214 17.54 -6.93 0.14
C THR A 214 18.95 -6.34 0.15
N PRO A 215 19.97 -7.18 -0.07
CA PRO A 215 21.30 -6.71 -0.45
C PRO A 215 21.26 -5.75 -1.64
N ARG A 216 22.33 -4.96 -1.79
CA ARG A 216 22.51 -4.05 -2.93
C ARG A 216 22.58 -4.86 -4.22
N ARG A 217 21.54 -4.73 -5.06
CA ARG A 217 21.35 -5.58 -6.24
C ARG A 217 22.45 -5.36 -7.28
N TYR A 218 22.89 -4.13 -7.47
CA TYR A 218 23.89 -3.79 -8.48
C TYR A 218 25.27 -4.41 -8.23
N ILE A 219 25.65 -4.57 -6.95
CA ILE A 219 26.90 -5.25 -6.61
C ILE A 219 26.80 -6.73 -6.99
N SER A 220 25.69 -7.38 -6.62
CA SER A 220 25.45 -8.79 -6.95
C SER A 220 25.37 -9.02 -8.47
N LEU A 221 24.71 -8.13 -9.21
CA LEU A 221 24.61 -8.21 -10.67
C LEU A 221 25.97 -7.98 -11.34
N TYR A 222 26.74 -7.01 -10.88
CA TYR A 222 28.09 -6.76 -11.37
C TYR A 222 28.99 -7.97 -11.16
N LEU A 223 29.00 -8.56 -9.96
CA LEU A 223 29.78 -9.76 -9.64
C LEU A 223 29.32 -11.01 -10.42
N TYR A 224 28.03 -11.10 -10.78
CA TYR A 224 27.51 -12.21 -11.58
C TYR A 224 27.91 -12.11 -13.06
N ALA A 225 27.97 -10.88 -13.59
CA ALA A 225 28.28 -10.62 -15.00
C ALA A 225 29.79 -10.50 -15.30
N ALA A 226 30.62 -10.31 -14.27
CA ALA A 226 32.07 -10.27 -14.34
C ALA A 226 32.68 -11.68 -14.27
#